data_AF-A0A239EZ66-F1
#
_entry.id   AF-A0A239EZ66-F1
#
_cell.length_a   1.000
_cell.length_b   1.000
_cell.length_c   1.000
_cell.angle_alpha   90.00
_cell.angle_beta   90.00
_cell.angle_gamma   90.00
#
_symmetry.space_group_name_H-M   'P 1'
#
loop_
_entity.id
_entity.type
_entity.pdbx_description
1 polymer ?
#
loop_
_entity_poly.entity_id
_entity_poly.type
_entity_poly.pdbx_seq_one_letter_code
_entity_poly.pdbx_strand_id
1 'polypeptide(L)'
;MGSRWRLTAVTDDRGTTEIPSSVDAWLDLTADGELLASDDVNVTNGHITTTSIGFDVAEPITIPAGYAGSDPVKLAAITGIDAMTMAAGGQAAHVTVLSADREHLIVQTNGVRLTFVRYGPAGK
;
A
#
# COMPACT_ATOMS: atom_id res chain seq x y z
N MET A 1 6.91 -0.40 -11.76
CA MET A 1 8.20 0.00 -11.14
C MET A 1 8.58 1.40 -11.60
N GLY A 2 9.29 2.14 -10.75
CA GLY A 2 9.69 3.53 -10.94
C GLY A 2 8.55 4.55 -10.82
N SER A 3 7.52 4.28 -10.02
CA SER A 3 6.29 5.11 -10.02
C SER A 3 5.69 5.27 -8.63
N ARG A 4 5.16 6.47 -8.37
CA ARG A 4 4.32 6.80 -7.21
C ARG A 4 2.86 6.62 -7.56
N TRP A 5 2.13 5.98 -6.66
CA TRP A 5 0.73 5.66 -6.75
C TRP A 5 0.00 6.22 -5.53
N ARG A 6 -1.01 7.07 -5.72
CA ARG A 6 -1.84 7.58 -4.63
C ARG A 6 -2.95 6.57 -4.35
N LEU A 7 -3.14 6.21 -3.08
CA LEU A 7 -4.27 5.38 -2.66
C LEU A 7 -5.56 6.18 -2.82
N THR A 8 -6.57 5.59 -3.45
CA THR A 8 -7.87 6.24 -3.67
C THR A 8 -9.02 5.49 -3.03
N ALA A 9 -8.89 4.18 -2.84
CA ALA A 9 -9.90 3.41 -2.14
C ALA A 9 -9.30 2.17 -1.48
N VAL A 10 -9.87 1.81 -0.33
CA VAL A 10 -9.62 0.55 0.38
C VAL A 10 -10.94 -0.19 0.46
N THR A 11 -10.94 -1.46 0.08
CA THR A 11 -12.10 -2.34 0.23
C THR A 11 -11.74 -3.53 1.09
N ASP A 12 -12.47 -3.73 2.18
CA ASP A 12 -12.35 -4.85 3.11
C ASP A 12 -13.71 -5.56 3.30
N ASP A 13 -13.83 -6.36 4.36
CA ASP A 13 -15.07 -7.07 4.71
C ASP A 13 -16.21 -6.15 5.16
N ARG A 14 -15.92 -4.90 5.51
CA ARG A 14 -16.88 -3.87 5.94
C ARG A 14 -17.37 -3.01 4.78
N GLY A 15 -16.64 -3.01 3.66
CA GLY A 15 -17.03 -2.35 2.43
C GLY A 15 -15.90 -1.51 1.84
N THR A 16 -16.26 -0.57 0.95
CA THR A 16 -15.30 0.34 0.32
C THR A 16 -15.27 1.68 1.04
N THR A 17 -14.08 2.12 1.43
CA THR A 17 -13.79 3.46 1.93
C THR A 17 -12.98 4.22 0.89
N GLU A 18 -13.51 5.34 0.40
CA GLU A 18 -12.78 6.27 -0.46
C GLU A 18 -11.77 7.07 0.35
N ILE A 19 -10.56 7.20 -0.19
CA ILE A 19 -9.46 7.94 0.42
C ILE A 19 -9.34 9.30 -0.29
N PRO A 20 -9.72 10.40 0.37
CA PRO A 20 -9.66 11.73 -0.21
C PRO A 20 -8.21 12.19 -0.36
N SER A 21 -7.96 13.09 -1.31
CA SER A 21 -6.61 13.59 -1.60
C SER A 21 -5.96 14.40 -0.47
N SER A 22 -6.71 14.71 0.60
CA SER A 22 -6.18 15.36 1.81
C SER A 22 -5.46 14.38 2.76
N VAL A 23 -5.56 13.07 2.51
CA VAL A 23 -4.86 12.02 3.25
C VAL A 23 -3.61 11.67 2.46
N ASP A 24 -2.42 11.77 3.08
CA ASP A 24 -1.14 11.46 2.44
C ASP A 24 -0.87 9.94 2.37
N ALA A 25 -1.78 9.22 1.70
CA ALA A 25 -1.67 7.77 1.50
C ALA A 25 -1.18 7.43 0.09
N TRP A 26 -0.02 6.78 0.01
CA TRP A 26 0.64 6.49 -1.27
C TRP A 26 1.57 5.28 -1.20
N LEU A 27 1.97 4.82 -2.39
CA LEU A 27 2.88 3.72 -2.63
C LEU A 27 3.89 4.12 -3.70
N ASP A 28 5.17 4.06 -3.36
CA ASP A 28 6.30 4.10 -4.27
C ASP A 28 6.79 2.68 -4.53
N LEU A 29 6.75 2.30 -5.80
CA LEU A 29 7.40 1.09 -6.30
C LEU A 29 8.63 1.53 -7.06
N THR A 30 9.82 1.41 -6.48
CA THR A 30 11.06 1.91 -7.09
C THR A 30 11.55 0.98 -8.19
N ALA A 31 12.63 1.35 -8.89
CA ALA A 31 13.19 0.53 -9.97
C ALA A 31 14.22 -0.50 -9.48
N ASP A 32 14.77 -0.29 -8.28
CA ASP A 32 15.73 -1.14 -7.59
C ASP A 32 15.09 -2.24 -6.73
N GLY A 33 13.75 -2.30 -6.71
CA GLY A 33 13.01 -3.34 -5.98
C GLY A 33 12.67 -2.95 -4.55
N GLU A 34 12.65 -1.65 -4.23
CA GLU A 34 12.15 -1.15 -2.96
C GLU A 34 10.67 -0.77 -3.05
N LEU A 35 10.00 -0.91 -1.92
CA LEU A 35 8.70 -0.36 -1.62
C LEU A 35 8.87 0.74 -0.59
N LEU A 36 8.29 1.91 -0.83
CA LEU A 36 7.94 2.85 0.24
C LEU A 36 6.43 3.07 0.21
N ALA A 37 5.79 3.08 1.36
CA ALA A 37 4.37 3.37 1.47
C ALA A 37 4.11 4.31 2.64
N SER A 38 3.11 5.17 2.47
CA SER A 38 2.59 6.04 3.52
C SER A 38 1.12 5.75 3.71
N ASP A 39 0.68 5.72 4.96
CA ASP A 39 -0.73 5.63 5.36
C ASP A 39 -1.28 6.95 5.93
N ASP A 40 -0.57 8.07 5.70
CA ASP A 40 -0.74 9.41 6.29
C ASP A 40 -0.19 9.58 7.72
N VAL A 41 0.02 8.49 8.46
CA VAL A 41 0.52 8.52 9.84
C VAL A 41 1.92 7.94 9.93
N ASN A 42 2.14 6.82 9.26
CA ASN A 42 3.36 6.05 9.26
C ASN A 42 3.90 5.95 7.84
N VAL A 43 5.22 5.81 7.76
CA VAL A 43 5.90 5.42 6.53
C VAL A 43 6.53 4.06 6.75
N THR A 44 6.29 3.16 5.82
CA THR A 44 6.85 1.80 5.80
C THR A 44 7.70 1.64 4.56
N ASN A 45 8.90 1.07 4.72
CA ASN A 45 9.70 0.58 3.60
C ASN A 45 9.76 -0.95 3.60
N GLY A 46 10.16 -1.55 2.49
CA GLY A 46 10.43 -2.98 2.41
C GLY A 46 10.96 -3.38 1.03
N HIS A 47 11.44 -4.62 0.93
CA HIS A 47 11.96 -5.17 -0.32
C HIS A 47 10.88 -5.90 -1.11
N ILE A 48 10.86 -5.68 -2.43
CA ILE A 48 9.91 -6.28 -3.35
C ILE A 48 10.58 -7.41 -4.13
N THR A 49 9.96 -8.59 -4.11
CA THR A 49 10.26 -9.66 -5.06
C THR A 49 9.07 -9.88 -5.98
N THR A 50 9.23 -9.68 -7.28
CA THR A 50 8.12 -9.90 -8.24
C THR A 50 7.80 -11.39 -8.36
N THR A 51 6.51 -11.71 -8.41
CA THR A 51 5.98 -13.05 -8.66
C THR A 51 5.24 -13.10 -9.99
N SER A 52 4.69 -14.26 -10.36
CA SER A 52 3.93 -14.40 -11.61
C SER A 52 2.61 -13.63 -11.63
N ILE A 53 2.07 -13.27 -10.47
CA ILE A 53 0.76 -12.62 -10.31
C ILE A 53 0.82 -11.30 -9.52
N GLY A 54 2.00 -10.88 -9.10
CA GLY A 54 2.18 -9.67 -8.29
C GLY A 54 3.56 -9.61 -7.68
N PHE A 55 3.64 -9.43 -6.36
CA PHE A 55 4.92 -9.32 -5.66
C PHE A 55 4.81 -9.67 -4.18
N ASP A 56 5.93 -10.07 -3.60
CA ASP A 56 6.09 -10.25 -2.16
C ASP A 56 6.82 -9.04 -1.57
N VAL A 57 6.36 -8.57 -0.40
CA VAL A 57 7.02 -7.51 0.38
C VAL A 57 7.68 -8.14 1.59
N ALA A 58 9.00 -8.05 1.68
CA ALA A 58 9.79 -8.62 2.77
C ALA A 58 10.50 -7.53 3.59
N GLU A 59 10.89 -7.90 4.81
CA GLU A 59 11.69 -7.08 5.72
C GLU A 59 11.11 -5.66 5.94
N PRO A 60 9.80 -5.53 6.24
CA PRO A 60 9.20 -4.22 6.37
C PRO A 60 9.78 -3.48 7.59
N ILE A 61 10.21 -2.24 7.39
CA ILE A 61 10.56 -1.33 8.49
C ILE A 61 9.58 -0.17 8.47
N THR A 62 8.75 -0.10 9.52
CA THR A 62 7.82 1.00 9.73
C THR A 62 8.45 2.00 10.70
N ILE A 63 8.29 3.29 10.43
CA ILE A 63 8.52 4.36 11.40
C ILE A 63 7.16 4.68 12.04
N PRO A 64 6.82 4.07 13.19
CA PRO A 64 5.51 4.25 13.79
C PRO A 64 5.42 5.62 14.46
N ALA A 65 4.51 6.47 13.97
CA ALA A 65 4.03 7.61 14.75
C ALA A 65 2.88 7.19 15.67
N GLY A 66 2.14 6.15 15.29
CA GLY A 66 0.98 5.62 16.01
C GLY A 66 -0.26 6.50 15.86
N TYR A 67 -1.42 5.88 15.66
CA TYR A 67 -2.71 6.57 15.55
C TYR A 67 -3.68 6.06 16.61
N ALA A 68 -4.03 6.92 17.57
CA ALA A 68 -5.01 6.62 18.62
C ALA A 68 -6.42 7.19 18.34
N GLY A 69 -6.62 7.80 17.17
CA GLY A 69 -7.90 8.39 16.78
C GLY A 69 -8.90 7.38 16.20
N SER A 70 -10.06 7.88 15.81
CA SER A 70 -11.17 7.08 15.28
C SER A 70 -11.67 7.54 13.90
N ASP A 71 -10.86 8.32 13.17
CA ASP A 71 -11.21 8.72 11.80
C ASP A 71 -11.25 7.47 10.89
N PRO A 72 -12.41 7.11 10.35
CA PRO A 72 -12.56 5.89 9.55
C PRO A 72 -11.70 5.91 8.29
N VAL A 73 -11.43 7.09 7.71
CA VAL A 73 -10.62 7.22 6.50
C VAL A 73 -9.16 6.92 6.80
N LYS A 74 -8.61 7.48 7.88
CA LYS A 74 -7.23 7.19 8.31
C LYS A 74 -7.07 5.74 8.71
N LEU A 75 -8.03 5.18 9.45
CA LEU A 75 -8.01 3.76 9.83
C LEU A 75 -8.08 2.84 8.61
N ALA A 76 -8.84 3.20 7.58
CA ALA A 76 -8.86 2.45 6.32
C ALA A 76 -7.51 2.52 5.58
N ALA A 77 -6.89 3.70 5.50
CA ALA A 77 -5.57 3.86 4.89
C ALA A 77 -4.49 3.02 5.62
N ILE A 78 -4.44 3.10 6.96
CA ILE A 78 -3.56 2.29 7.80
C ILE A 78 -3.80 0.80 7.54
N THR A 79 -5.06 0.34 7.63
CA THR A 79 -5.42 -1.07 7.39
C THR A 79 -4.97 -1.55 6.02
N GLY A 80 -5.19 -0.74 4.98
CA GLY A 80 -4.79 -1.08 3.61
C GLY A 80 -3.29 -1.24 3.46
N ILE A 81 -2.52 -0.22 3.87
CA ILE A 81 -1.06 -0.24 3.74
C ILE A 81 -0.44 -1.33 4.62
N ASP A 82 -0.90 -1.48 5.87
CA ASP A 82 -0.47 -2.55 6.77
C ASP A 82 -0.71 -3.93 6.16
N ALA A 83 -1.88 -4.16 5.54
CA ALA A 83 -2.18 -5.43 4.89
C ALA A 83 -1.22 -5.76 3.74
N MET A 84 -0.62 -4.75 3.10
CA MET A 84 0.32 -4.90 1.99
C MET A 84 1.76 -5.06 2.46
N THR A 85 2.14 -4.48 3.59
CA THR A 85 3.53 -4.42 4.05
C THR A 85 3.82 -5.37 5.20
N MET A 86 2.82 -5.71 6.02
CA MET A 86 2.97 -6.56 7.20
C MET A 86 2.23 -7.89 7.01
N ALA A 87 2.97 -9.00 7.02
CA ALA A 87 2.38 -10.33 7.14
C ALA A 87 2.51 -10.85 8.57
N ALA A 88 1.57 -11.72 8.96
CA ALA A 88 1.63 -12.40 10.25
C ALA A 88 2.88 -13.29 10.35
N GLY A 89 3.48 -13.34 11.54
CA GLY A 89 4.57 -14.29 11.84
C GLY A 89 5.90 -13.99 11.16
N GLY A 90 6.14 -12.76 10.69
CA GLY A 90 7.41 -12.34 10.08
C GLY A 90 7.61 -12.87 8.66
N GLN A 91 6.56 -13.35 8.01
CA GLN A 91 6.59 -13.74 6.61
C GLN A 91 6.53 -12.52 5.69
N ALA A 92 6.91 -12.71 4.43
CA ALA A 92 6.68 -11.70 3.41
C ALA A 92 5.18 -11.55 3.12
N ALA A 93 4.70 -10.32 2.95
CA ALA A 93 3.32 -10.05 2.58
C ALA A 93 3.15 -10.29 1.08
N HIS A 94 2.30 -11.24 0.70
CA HIS A 94 2.01 -11.51 -0.69
C HIS A 94 0.93 -10.57 -1.24
N VAL A 95 1.28 -9.82 -2.28
CA VAL A 95 0.41 -8.86 -2.95
C VAL A 95 0.10 -9.36 -4.35
N THR A 96 -1.17 -9.66 -4.61
CA THR A 96 -1.65 -10.00 -5.96
C THR A 96 -2.03 -8.74 -6.71
N VAL A 97 -1.52 -8.56 -7.92
CA VAL A 97 -1.94 -7.49 -8.82
C VAL A 97 -3.16 -7.95 -9.59
N LEU A 98 -4.32 -7.33 -9.33
CA LEU A 98 -5.58 -7.65 -10.01
C LEU A 98 -5.68 -6.95 -11.37
N SER A 99 -5.21 -5.71 -11.44
CA SER A 99 -5.17 -4.91 -12.66
C SER A 99 -4.06 -3.86 -12.54
N ALA A 100 -3.35 -3.61 -13.63
CA ALA A 100 -2.38 -2.54 -13.71
C ALA A 100 -2.34 -1.99 -15.13
N ASP A 101 -2.52 -0.68 -15.25
CA ASP A 101 -2.32 0.06 -16.49
C ASP A 101 -1.40 1.27 -16.25
N ARG A 102 -1.36 2.23 -17.18
CA ARG A 102 -0.53 3.42 -17.01
C ARG A 102 -1.06 4.30 -15.89
N GLU A 103 -2.36 4.43 -15.68
CA GLU A 103 -2.95 5.37 -14.74
C GLU A 103 -3.48 4.71 -13.47
N HIS A 104 -3.80 3.42 -13.49
CA HIS A 104 -4.44 2.71 -12.39
C HIS A 104 -3.68 1.46 -11.97
N LEU A 105 -3.73 1.19 -10.67
CA LEU A 105 -3.23 -0.04 -10.07
C LEU A 105 -4.26 -0.54 -9.06
N ILE A 106 -4.65 -1.81 -9.17
CA ILE A 106 -5.52 -2.49 -8.22
C ILE A 106 -4.79 -3.73 -7.73
N VAL A 107 -4.62 -3.83 -6.42
CA VAL A 107 -3.98 -4.97 -5.77
C VAL A 107 -4.87 -5.56 -4.70
N GLN A 108 -4.61 -6.82 -4.36
CA GLN A 108 -5.27 -7.54 -3.28
C GLN A 108 -4.24 -8.25 -2.41
N THR A 109 -4.42 -8.15 -1.10
CA THR A 109 -3.55 -8.73 -0.08
C THR A 109 -4.34 -8.94 1.20
N ASN A 110 -4.16 -10.07 1.88
CA ASN A 110 -4.78 -10.35 3.19
C ASN A 110 -6.30 -10.05 3.27
N GLY A 111 -7.05 -10.27 2.19
CA GLY A 111 -8.49 -10.00 2.11
C GLY A 111 -8.87 -8.53 1.86
N VAL A 112 -7.89 -7.64 1.76
CA VAL A 112 -8.06 -6.21 1.48
C VAL A 112 -7.69 -5.92 0.02
N ARG A 113 -8.51 -5.13 -0.66
CA ARG A 113 -8.24 -4.60 -1.99
C ARG A 113 -7.90 -3.13 -1.91
N LEU A 114 -6.80 -2.74 -2.53
CA LEU A 114 -6.37 -1.35 -2.62
C LEU A 114 -6.45 -0.89 -4.06
N THR A 115 -7.02 0.30 -4.28
CA THR A 115 -7.09 0.95 -5.58
C THR A 115 -6.25 2.21 -5.56
N PHE A 116 -5.40 2.35 -6.57
CA PHE A 116 -4.51 3.48 -6.69
C PHE A 116 -4.62 4.14 -8.06
N VAL A 117 -4.27 5.42 -8.08
CA VAL A 117 -4.03 6.19 -9.30
C VAL A 117 -2.58 6.62 -9.35
N ARG A 118 -1.99 6.64 -10.54
CA ARG A 118 -0.62 7.13 -10.72
C ARG A 118 -0.58 8.61 -10.33
N TYR A 119 0.40 8.94 -9.50
CA TYR A 119 0.66 10.32 -9.10
C TYR A 119 1.89 10.90 -9.81
N GLY A 120 2.89 10.07 -10.11
CA GLY A 120 4.13 10.51 -10.74
C GLY A 120 5.24 9.46 -10.73
N PRO A 121 6.51 9.86 -10.92
CA PRO A 121 7.64 8.99 -10.66
C PRO A 121 7.76 8.67 -9.16
N ALA A 122 8.33 7.51 -8.82
CA ALA A 122 8.63 7.18 -7.42
C ALA A 122 9.62 8.20 -6.82
N GLY A 123 9.49 8.49 -5.53
CA GLY A 123 10.50 9.23 -4.77
C GLY A 123 11.83 8.49 -4.77
N LYS A 124 12.94 9.24 -4.73
CA LYS A 124 14.27 8.68 -4.50
C LYS A 124 14.58 8.67 -3.02
#